data_AF-A0A1C6D4K2-F1
#
_entry.id   AF-A0A1C6D4K2-F1
#
_cell.length_a   1.000
_cell.length_b   1.000
_cell.length_c   1.000
_cell.angle_alpha   90.00
_cell.angle_beta   90.00
_cell.angle_gamma   90.00
#
_symmetry.space_group_name_H-M   'P 1'
#
loop_
_entity.id
_entity.type
_entity.pdbx_description
1 polymer ?
#
loop_
_entity_poly.entity_id
_entity_poly.type
_entity_poly.pdbx_seq_one_letter_code
_entity_poly.pdbx_strand_id
1 'polypeptide(L)' 'MPLTNVHFHLPALPEPSTRQVQQELLALPGVLEVRLDQSSGDLAVRYDTGGTSRELIRERLNRLGCFFVQTSLEQLTS' A
#
# COMPACT_ATOMS: atom_id res chain seq x y z
N MET A 1 -10.41 11.52 -12.94
CA MET A 1 -10.17 11.82 -11.51
C MET A 1 -8.67 11.74 -11.24
N PRO A 2 -8.14 12.38 -10.19
CA PRO A 2 -6.70 12.43 -9.92
C PRO A 2 -6.17 11.03 -9.54
N LEU A 3 -5.09 10.61 -10.19
CA LEU A 3 -4.37 9.40 -9.81
C LEU A 3 -3.25 9.77 -8.84
N THR A 4 -3.10 8.99 -7.78
CA THR A 4 -2.07 9.13 -6.77
C THR A 4 -1.35 7.81 -6.57
N ASN A 5 -0.06 7.89 -6.21
CA ASN A 5 0.74 6.75 -5.80
C ASN A 5 1.14 6.92 -4.35
N VAL A 6 1.06 5.85 -3.58
CA VAL A 6 1.57 5.78 -2.21
C VAL A 6 2.50 4.60 -2.05
N HIS A 7 3.53 4.79 -1.23
CA HIS A 7 4.51 3.77 -0.89
C HIS A 7 4.45 3.49 0.60
N PHE A 8 4.50 2.21 0.96
CA PHE A 8 4.60 1.73 2.34
C PHE A 8 5.75 0.74 2.42
N HIS A 9 6.52 0.80 3.50
CA HIS A 9 7.59 -0.17 3.75
C HIS A 9 7.12 -1.18 4.80
N LEU A 10 7.12 -2.47 4.47
CA LEU A 10 6.72 -3.59 5.32
C LEU A 10 7.97 -4.38 5.73
N PRO A 11 8.70 -3.97 6.79
CA PRO A 11 9.99 -4.54 7.17
C PRO A 11 9.90 -6.00 7.65
N ALA A 12 8.72 -6.42 8.09
CA ALA A 12 8.41 -7.81 8.41
C ALA A 12 7.01 -8.11 7.87
N LEU A 13 6.92 -8.89 6.80
CA LEU A 13 5.65 -9.43 6.29
C LEU A 13 5.21 -10.58 7.21
N PRO A 14 4.19 -10.41 8.08
CA PRO A 14 3.62 -11.50 8.86
C PRO A 14 2.60 -12.28 8.01
N GLU A 15 1.83 -13.17 8.63
CA GLU A 15 1.05 -14.26 8.00
C GLU A 15 0.00 -13.98 6.90
N PRO A 16 -0.36 -12.76 6.43
CA PRO A 16 -0.91 -12.66 5.09
C PRO A 16 0.18 -12.78 4.04
N SER A 17 0.12 -13.85 3.23
CA SER A 17 0.93 -13.97 2.02
C SER A 17 0.80 -12.72 1.15
N THR A 18 1.87 -12.25 0.51
CA THR A 18 1.84 -10.98 -0.26
C THR A 18 0.72 -10.90 -1.29
N ARG A 19 0.33 -12.05 -1.82
CA ARG A 19 -0.81 -12.18 -2.72
C ARG A 19 -2.12 -11.77 -2.03
N GLN A 20 -2.34 -12.16 -0.78
CA GLN A 20 -3.51 -11.76 0.00
C GLN A 20 -3.55 -10.25 0.21
N VAL A 21 -2.43 -9.64 0.57
CA VAL A 21 -2.32 -8.17 0.71
C VAL A 21 -2.65 -7.48 -0.62
N GLN A 22 -2.10 -7.97 -1.74
CA GLN A 22 -2.40 -7.45 -3.07
C GLN A 22 -3.89 -7.57 -3.42
N GLN A 23 -4.50 -8.72 -3.18
CA GLN A 23 -5.91 -8.97 -3.47
C GLN A 23 -6.84 -8.07 -2.66
N GLU A 24 -6.58 -7.91 -1.36
CA GLU A 24 -7.38 -7.06 -0.48
C GLU A 24 -7.29 -5.58 -0.86
N LEU A 25 -6.11 -5.13 -1.28
CA LEU A 25 -5.93 -3.75 -1.75
C LEU A 25 -6.53 -3.53 -3.14
N LEU A 26 -6.39 -4.48 -4.06
CA LEU A 26 -7.03 -4.42 -5.38
C LEU A 26 -8.56 -4.48 -5.29
N ALA A 27 -9.11 -5.05 -4.22
CA ALA A 27 -10.55 -5.06 -3.97
C ALA A 27 -11.08 -3.70 -3.48
N LEU A 28 -10.21 -2.75 -3.12
CA LEU A 28 -10.64 -1.41 -2.73
C LEU A 28 -11.11 -0.61 -3.97
N PRO A 29 -12.25 0.10 -3.87
CA PRO A 29 -12.73 0.93 -4.97
C PRO A 29 -11.69 2.02 -5.29
N GLY A 30 -11.38 2.19 -6.57
CA GLY A 30 -10.40 3.19 -7.02
C GLY A 30 -8.95 2.72 -6.97
N VAL A 31 -8.61 1.58 -6.36
CA VAL A 31 -7.25 1.01 -6.50
C VAL A 31 -7.11 0.40 -7.89
N LEU A 32 -6.05 0.81 -8.60
CA LEU A 32 -5.78 0.38 -9.97
C LEU A 32 -4.65 -0.64 -10.04
N GLU A 33 -3.65 -0.50 -9.17
CA GLU A 33 -2.47 -1.34 -9.19
C GLU A 33 -1.84 -1.44 -7.81
N VAL A 34 -1.37 -2.64 -7.46
CA VAL A 34 -0.66 -2.92 -6.22
C VAL A 34 0.59 -3.72 -6.56
N ARG A 35 1.75 -3.21 -6.18
CA ARG A 35 3.04 -3.89 -6.32
C ARG A 35 3.64 -4.08 -4.94
N LEU A 36 4.01 -5.31 -4.62
CA LEU A 36 4.61 -5.66 -3.34
C LEU A 36 5.87 -6.46 -3.60
N ASP A 37 7.01 -5.91 -3.23
CA ASP A 37 8.30 -6.59 -3.28
C ASP A 37 8.57 -7.26 -1.93
N GLN A 38 8.68 -8.59 -1.93
CA GLN A 38 8.98 -9.35 -0.71
C GLN A 38 10.43 -9.20 -0.26
N SER A 39 11.34 -8.93 -1.19
CA SER A 39 12.78 -8.87 -0.93
C SER A 39 13.13 -7.58 -0.21
N SER A 40 12.50 -6.47 -0.60
CA SER A 40 12.67 -5.16 0.06
C SER A 40 11.57 -4.82 1.06
N GLY A 41 10.44 -5.51 1.02
CA GLY A 41 9.26 -5.16 1.82
C GLY A 41 8.49 -3.94 1.27
N ASP A 42 8.80 -3.43 0.09
CA ASP A 42 8.14 -2.23 -0.44
C ASP A 42 6.79 -2.55 -1.09
N LEU A 43 5.77 -1.83 -0.64
CA LEU A 43 4.42 -1.84 -1.19
C LEU A 43 4.14 -0.51 -1.89
N ALA A 44 3.95 -0.54 -3.20
CA ALA A 44 3.46 0.58 -3.99
C ALA A 44 2.00 0.37 -4.38
N VAL A 45 1.15 1.35 -4.10
CA VAL A 45 -0.28 1.32 -4.45
C VAL A 45 -0.61 2.53 -5.30
N ARG A 46 -1.16 2.27 -6.49
CA ARG A 46 -1.69 3.30 -7.39
C ARG A 46 -3.20 3.31 -7.30
N TYR A 47 -3.77 4.47 -6.99
CA TYR A 47 -5.21 4.60 -6.78
C TYR A 47 -5.75 5.95 -7.28
N ASP A 48 -7.03 5.94 -7.63
CA ASP A 48 -7.85 7.10 -7.86
C ASP A 48 -8.31 7.71 -6.53
N THR A 49 -8.13 9.02 -6.37
CA THR A 49 -8.51 9.73 -5.14
C THR A 49 -10.01 9.95 -5.00
N GLY A 50 -10.82 9.65 -6.02
CA GLY A 50 -12.28 9.70 -5.95
C GLY A 50 -12.92 8.48 -5.29
N GLY A 51 -12.27 7.30 -5.39
CA GLY A 51 -12.75 6.04 -4.84
C GLY A 51 -11.97 5.53 -3.62
N THR A 52 -10.71 5.94 -3.47
CA THR A 52 -9.83 5.51 -2.36
C THR A 52 -8.97 6.65 -1.84
N SER A 53 -8.48 6.51 -0.62
CA SER A 53 -7.48 7.40 -0.02
C SER A 53 -6.35 6.60 0.60
N ARG A 54 -5.21 7.28 0.82
CA ARG A 54 -4.07 6.72 1.53
C ARG A 54 -4.49 6.17 2.90
N GLU A 55 -5.33 6.90 3.61
CA GLU A 55 -5.82 6.58 4.94
C GLU A 55 -6.65 5.30 4.93
N LEU A 56 -7.45 5.09 3.88
CA LEU A 56 -8.27 3.90 3.70
C LEU A 56 -7.40 2.66 3.35
N ILE A 57 -6.38 2.84 2.51
CA ILE A 57 -5.35 1.81 2.25
C ILE A 57 -4.62 1.44 3.54
N ARG A 58 -4.22 2.44 4.33
CA ARG A 58 -3.56 2.27 5.63
C ARG A 58 -4.43 1.48 6.61
N GLU A 59 -5.70 1.82 6.71
CA GLU A 59 -6.66 1.09 7.55
C GLU A 59 -6.83 -0.36 7.10
N ARG A 60 -6.87 -0.61 5.78
CA ARG A 60 -6.96 -1.95 5.23
C ARG A 60 -5.73 -2.79 5.60
N LEU A 61 -4.54 -2.23 5.46
CA LEU A 61 -3.29 -2.88 5.87
C LEU A 61 -3.28 -3.20 7.38
N ASN A 62 -3.73 -2.26 8.22
CA ASN A 62 -3.85 -2.49 9.66
C ASN A 62 -4.84 -3.63 9.99
N ARG A 63 -5.98 -3.73 9.28
CA ARG A 63 -6.93 -4.84 9.48
C ARG A 63 -6.36 -6.19 9.09
N LEU A 64 -5.45 -6.22 8.12
CA LEU A 64 -4.73 -7.44 7.73
C LEU A 64 -3.63 -7.82 8.73
N GLY A 65 -3.40 -7.01 9.77
CA GLY A 65 -2.30 -7.21 10.70
C GLY A 65 -0.92 -6.94 10.08
N CYS A 66 -0.87 -6.20 8.97
CA CYS A 66 0.39 -5.81 8.35
C CYS A 66 1.00 -4.64 9.14
N PHE A 67 2.22 -4.84 9.64
CA PHE A 67 3.01 -3.76 10.22
C PHE A 67 3.80 -3.07 9.11
N PHE A 68 3.64 -1.76 8.96
CA PHE A 68 4.35 -0.97 7.97
C PHE A 68 4.88 0.33 8.56
N VAL A 69 6.04 0.74 8.08
CA VAL A 69 6.64 2.04 8.33
C VAL A 69 6.24 2.94 7.17
N GLN A 70 5.74 4.13 7.50
CA GLN A 70 5.44 5.12 6.49
C GLN A 70 6.76 5.69 5.97
N THR A 71 7.19 5.26 4.79
CA THR A 71 8.21 5.96 4.03
C THR A 71 7.53 7.14 3.34
N SER A 72 7.44 8.28 4.05
CA SER A 72 7.20 9.55 3.39
C SER A 72 8.36 9.78 2.43
N LEU A 73 8.15 9.49 1.15
CA LEU A 73 9.11 9.76 0.08
C LEU A 73 9.14 11.29 -0.22
N GLU A 74 9.21 12.11 0.83
CA GLU A 74 9.43 13.56 0.76
C GLU A 74 10.88 13.94 1.13
N GLN A 75 11.77 12.96 1.32
CA GLN A 75 13.18 13.21 1.70
C GLN A 75 14.23 12.92 0.63
N LEU A 76 13.84 12.63 -0.62
CA LEU A 76 14.78 12.37 -1.73
C LEU A 76 15.01 13.58 -2.67
N THR A 77 14.68 14.80 -2.22
CA THR A 77 15.09 16.04 -2.88
C THR A 77 15.75 16.97 -1.87
N SER A 78 17.06 16.85 -1.70
CA SER A 78 17.95 17.91 -1.20
C SER A 78 19.18 17.97 -2.08
#